data_AF-A0A858CP96-F1
#
_entry.id   AF-A0A858CP96-F1
#
_cell.length_a   1.000
_cell.length_b   1.000
_cell.length_c   1.000
_cell.angle_alpha   90.00
_cell.angle_beta   90.00
_cell.angle_gamma   90.00
#
_symmetry.space_group_name_H-M   'P 1'
#
loop_
_entity.id
_entity.type
_entity.pdbx_description
1 polymer ?
#
loop_
_entity_poly.entity_id
_entity_poly.type
_entity_poly.pdbx_seq_one_letter_code
_entity_poly.pdbx_strand_id
1 'polypeptide(L)' 'MIRLVIYVLMFSGGLWAGSEYERVTAVERCLNAGGSADPRGFCIGPQQ' A
#
# COMPACT_ATOMS: atom_id res chain seq x y z
N MET A 1 -4.15 -0.96 -31.90
CA MET A 1 -3.40 -1.70 -30.86
C MET A 1 -2.93 -0.78 -29.72
N ILE A 2 -2.39 0.41 -29.99
CA ILE A 2 -1.95 1.39 -28.96
C ILE A 2 -3.00 1.72 -27.87
N ARG A 3 -4.29 1.85 -28.22
CA ARG A 3 -5.34 2.13 -27.23
C ARG A 3 -5.41 1.09 -26.11
N LEU A 4 -5.22 -0.19 -26.44
CA LEU A 4 -5.30 -1.26 -25.45
C LEU A 4 -4.11 -1.20 -24.48
N VAL A 5 -2.93 -0.86 -24.98
CA VAL A 5 -1.71 -0.65 -24.17
C VAL A 5 -1.90 0.49 -23.17
N ILE A 6 -2.52 1.60 -23.60
CA ILE A 6 -2.80 2.75 -22.72
C ILE A 6 -3.76 2.35 -21.59
N TYR A 7 -4.83 1.62 -21.89
CA TYR A 7 -5.78 1.17 -20.87
C TYR A 7 -5.13 0.21 -19.88
N VAL A 8 -4.31 -0.72 -20.36
CA VAL A 8 -3.57 -1.65 -19.48
C VAL A 8 -2.62 -0.89 -18.58
N LEU A 9 -1.85 0.07 -19.10
CA LEU A 9 -0.93 0.89 -18.31
C LEU A 9 -1.64 1.71 -17.24
N MET A 10 -2.76 2.35 -17.58
CA MET A 10 -3.55 3.10 -16.59
C MET A 10 -4.12 2.19 -15.51
N PHE A 11 -4.62 1.01 -15.88
CA PHE A 11 -5.20 0.07 -14.93
C PHE A 11 -4.13 -0.52 -14.00
N SER A 12 -3.00 -0.97 -14.54
CA SER A 12 -1.89 -1.47 -13.73
C SER A 12 -1.29 -0.39 -12.85
N GLY A 13 -1.17 0.84 -13.34
CA GLY A 13 -0.68 1.98 -12.56
C GLY A 13 -1.61 2.34 -11.41
N GLY A 14 -2.93 2.32 -11.65
CA GLY A 14 -3.93 2.56 -10.60
C GLY A 14 -3.93 1.49 -9.52
N LEU A 15 -3.85 0.21 -9.91
CA LEU A 15 -3.75 -0.90 -8.95
C LEU A 15 -2.47 -0.82 -8.10
N TRP A 16 -1.35 -0.49 -8.74
CA TRP A 16 -0.08 -0.33 -8.02
C TRP A 16 -0.14 0.83 -7.02
N ALA A 17 -0.59 2.01 -7.47
CA ALA A 17 -0.71 3.19 -6.62
C ALA A 17 -1.68 2.96 -5.44
N GLY A 18 -2.82 2.29 -5.67
CA GLY A 18 -3.75 1.93 -4.61
C GLY A 18 -3.14 0.98 -3.59
N SER A 19 -2.45 -0.07 -4.05
CA SER A 19 -1.80 -1.04 -3.15
C SER A 19 -0.67 -0.42 -2.31
N GLU A 20 0.07 0.53 -2.88
CA GLU A 20 1.12 1.25 -2.16
C GLU A 20 0.53 2.21 -1.12
N TYR A 21 -0.55 2.90 -1.48
CA TYR A 21 -1.28 3.77 -0.54
C TYR A 21 -1.83 2.99 0.66
N GLU A 22 -2.40 1.80 0.44
CA GLU A 22 -2.86 0.94 1.53
C GLU A 22 -1.71 0.48 2.43
N ARG A 23 -0.55 0.13 1.85
CA ARG A 23 0.65 -0.23 2.62
C ARG A 23 1.12 0.91 3.52
N VAL A 24 1.25 2.11 2.96
CA VAL A 24 1.69 3.30 3.72
C VAL A 24 0.68 3.62 4.84
N THR A 25 -0.61 3.60 4.52
CA THR A 25 -1.67 3.91 5.50
C THR A 25 -1.72 2.87 6.62
N ALA A 26 -1.50 1.59 6.32
CA ALA A 26 -1.44 0.54 7.33
C ALA A 26 -0.25 0.72 8.29
N VAL A 27 0.90 1.13 7.75
CA VAL A 27 2.09 1.47 8.55
C VAL A 27 1.85 2.70 9.42
N GLU A 28 1.25 3.75 8.87
CA GLU A 28 0.89 4.95 9.65
C GLU A 28 -0.09 4.63 10.78
N ARG A 29 -1.11 3.81 10.52
CA ARG A 29 -2.05 3.35 11.56
C ARG A 29 -1.34 2.55 12.65
N CYS A 30 -0.38 1.70 12.28
CA CYS A 30 0.43 0.94 13.22
C CYS A 30 1.26 1.88 14.13
N LEU A 31 1.96 2.85 13.52
CA LEU A 31 2.77 3.83 14.25
C LEU A 31 1.90 4.70 15.17
N ASN A 32 0.74 5.14 14.69
CA ASN A 32 -0.22 5.92 15.48
C ASN A 32 -0.82 5.14 16.65
N ALA A 33 -0.92 3.81 16.55
CA ALA A 33 -1.34 2.94 17.65
C ALA A 33 -0.22 2.68 18.67
N GLY A 34 0.96 3.28 18.51
CA GLY A 34 2.13 3.02 19.36
C GLY A 34 2.89 1.74 19.00
N GLY A 35 2.59 1.18 17.83
CA GLY A 35 3.23 0.00 17.27
C GLY A 35 4.51 0.29 16.51
N SER A 36 5.18 -0.79 16.09
CA SER A 36 6.38 -0.72 15.25
C SER A 36 6.15 -1.47 13.94
N ALA A 37 6.57 -0.89 12.82
CA ALA A 37 6.46 -1.53 11.52
C ALA A 37 7.70 -2.38 11.22
N ASP A 38 7.50 -3.65 10.89
CA ASP A 38 8.56 -4.52 10.36
C ASP A 38 8.92 -4.10 8.93
N PRO A 39 10.18 -4.24 8.49
CA PRO A 39 10.58 -4.00 7.10
C PRO A 39 9.79 -4.83 6.07
N ARG A 40 9.09 -5.90 6.48
CA ARG A 40 8.16 -6.67 5.65
C ARG A 40 6.78 -6.02 5.49
N GLY A 41 6.52 -4.89 6.15
CA GLY A 41 5.24 -4.18 6.12
C GLY A 41 4.19 -4.73 7.09
N PHE A 42 4.59 -5.61 8.02
CA PHE A 42 3.71 -6.10 9.09
C PHE A 42 3.79 -5.17 10.30
N CYS A 43 2.64 -4.89 10.90
CA CYS A 43 2.58 -4.19 12.17
C CYS A 43 2.93 -5.16 13.31
N ILE A 44 3.94 -4.81 14.11
CA ILE A 44 4.39 -5.57 15.28
C ILE A 44 4.21 -4.69 16.53
N GLY A 45 3.23 -5.05 17.36
CA GLY A 45 2.90 -4.41 18.64
C GLY A 45 2.08 -3.12 18.53
N PRO A 46 1.51 -2.66 19.66
CA PRO A 46 0.36 -3.29 20.26
C PRO A 46 -0.93 -2.95 19.49
N GLN A 47 -1.64 -4.01 19.10
CA GLN A 47 -3.08 -3.96 18.93
C GLN A 47 -3.69 -4.14 20.34
N GLN A 48 -3.53 -3.13 21.21
CA GLN A 48 -4.27 -2.91 22.47
C GLN A 48 -3.75 -1.70 23.24
#